data_AF-A0A485ASQ1-F1
#
_entry.id   AF-A0A485ASQ1-F1
#
_cell.length_a   1.000
_cell.length_b   1.000
_cell.length_c   1.000
_cell.angle_alpha   90.00
_cell.angle_beta   90.00
_cell.angle_gamma   90.00
#
_symmetry.space_group_name_H-M   'P 1'
#
loop_
_entity.id
_entity.type
_entity.pdbx_description
1 polymer ?
#
loop_
_entity_poly.entity_id
_entity_poly.type
_entity_poly.pdbx_seq_one_letter_code
_entity_poly.pdbx_strand_id
1 'polypeptide(L)' 'MEIFFTILIMTLVVSLSGVVTRVLPFQVPLPLIQIAIGALLAWPTFGLHVEFDPELFLVLFISAAAFCRWLEDADPRVH' A
#
# COMPACT_ATOMS: atom_id res chain seq x y z
N MET A 1 22.60 14.00 -18.90
CA MET A 1 23.28 12.87 -18.24
C MET A 1 22.77 12.65 -16.82
N GLU A 2 22.56 13.71 -16.04
CA GLU A 2 22.07 13.64 -14.65
C GLU A 2 20.68 13.01 -14.50
N ILE A 3 19.71 13.41 -15.34
CA ILE A 3 18.33 12.88 -15.32
C ILE A 3 18.29 11.35 -15.50
N PHE A 4 19.16 10.79 -16.34
CA PHE A 4 19.19 9.34 -16.60
C PHE A 4 19.66 8.58 -15.36
N PHE A 5 20.64 9.13 -14.64
CA PHE A 5 21.16 8.58 -13.39
C PHE A 5 20.12 8.67 -12.26
N THR A 6 19.38 9.78 -12.19
CA THR A 6 18.26 9.96 -11.27
C THR A 6 17.16 8.94 -11.52
N ILE A 7 16.78 8.71 -12.78
CA ILE A 7 15.79 7.68 -13.14
C ILE A 7 16.29 6.29 -12.73
N LEU A 8 17.56 5.97 -13.00
CA LEU A 8 18.15 4.67 -12.67
C LEU A 8 18.12 4.39 -11.16
N ILE A 9 18.47 5.39 -10.34
CA ILE A 9 18.44 5.30 -8.89
C ILE A 9 16.99 5.20 -8.37
N MET A 10 16.07 6.02 -8.89
CA MET A 10 14.66 5.98 -8.49
C MET A 10 14.03 4.62 -8.81
N THR A 11 14.33 4.05 -9.98
CA THR A 11 13.87 2.70 -10.38
C THR A 11 14.49 1.60 -9.50
N LEU A 12 15.79 1.69 -9.17
CA LEU A 12 16.46 0.72 -8.30
C LEU A 12 15.84 0.72 -6.89
N VAL A 13 15.59 1.91 -6.32
CA VAL A 13 14.99 2.07 -4.99
C VAL A 13 13.57 1.51 -4.95
N VAL A 14 12.75 1.80 -5.96
CA VAL A 14 11.38 1.25 -6.09
C VAL A 14 11.40 -0.28 -6.19
N SER A 15 12.32 -0.83 -6.98
CA SER A 15 12.47 -2.28 -7.15
C SER A 15 12.89 -2.97 -5.84
N LEU A 16 13.88 -2.44 -5.13
CA LEU A 16 14.32 -2.96 -3.84
C LEU A 16 13.22 -2.87 -2.78
N SER A 17 12.48 -1.76 -2.76
CA SER A 17 11.37 -1.54 -1.81
C SER A 17 10.32 -2.66 -1.91
N GLY A 18 9.93 -3.04 -3.13
CA GLY A 18 8.97 -4.13 -3.37
C GLY A 18 9.48 -5.52 -2.93
N VAL A 19 10.79 -5.75 -3.02
CA VAL A 19 11.42 -6.98 -2.51
C VAL A 19 11.42 -6.98 -0.98
N VAL A 20 11.81 -5.86 -0.35
CA VAL A 20 11.82 -5.73 1.12
C VAL A 20 10.42 -5.87 1.71
N THR A 21 9.38 -5.38 1.03
CA THR A 21 7.98 -5.57 1.46
C THR A 21 7.53 -7.04 1.41
N ARG A 22 8.13 -7.86 0.54
CA ARG A 22 7.88 -9.31 0.48
C ARG A 22 8.70 -10.12 1.49
N VAL A 23 9.86 -9.60 1.92
CA VAL A 23 10.78 -10.31 2.84
C VAL A 23 10.39 -10.07 4.30
N LEU A 24 9.61 -9.04 4.61
CA LEU A 24 9.09 -8.79 5.95
C LEU A 24 8.01 -9.83 6.32
N PRO A 25 8.25 -10.69 7.34
CA PRO A 25 7.38 -11.82 7.72
C PRO A 25 6.18 -11.43 8.59
N PHE A 26 6.06 -10.15 8.94
CA PHE A 26 4.90 -9.63 9.64
C PHE A 26 3.81 -9.32 8.60
N GLN A 27 2.75 -10.13 8.59
CA GLN A 27 1.50 -9.83 7.87
C GLN A 27 0.75 -8.69 8.57
N VAL A 28 1.41 -7.57 8.85
CA VAL A 28 0.68 -6.35 9.19
C VAL A 28 0.05 -5.90 7.87
N PRO A 29 -1.29 -5.82 7.78
CA PRO A 29 -1.95 -5.26 6.62
C PRO A 29 -1.24 -3.96 6.21
N LEU A 30 -0.74 -3.88 4.97
CA LEU A 30 -0.24 -2.63 4.37
C LEU A 30 -1.12 -1.41 4.71
N PRO A 31 -2.46 -1.54 4.73
CA PRO A 31 -3.36 -0.46 5.13
C PRO A 31 -3.09 0.12 6.53
N LEU A 32 -2.72 -0.68 7.53
CA LEU A 32 -2.41 -0.18 8.88
C LEU A 32 -1.12 0.65 8.91
N ILE A 33 -0.12 0.24 8.13
CA ILE A 33 1.13 0.98 8.00
C ILE A 33 0.87 2.31 7.28
N GLN A 34 -0.01 2.33 6.26
CA GLN A 34 -0.39 3.54 5.54
C GLN A 34 -1.12 4.56 6.44
N ILE A 35 -2.02 4.10 7.33
CA ILE A 35 -2.67 4.96 8.31
C ILE A 35 -1.66 5.52 9.31
N ALA A 36 -0.77 4.69 9.84
CA ALA A 36 0.24 5.12 10.81
C ALA A 36 1.21 6.16 10.21
N ILE A 37 1.68 5.94 8.98
CA ILE A 37 2.54 6.89 8.27
C ILE A 37 1.77 8.17 7.92
N GLY A 38 0.52 8.05 7.45
CA GLY A 38 -0.33 9.20 7.16
C GLY A 38 -0.60 10.06 8.40
N ALA A 39 -0.87 9.44 9.55
CA ALA A 39 -1.05 10.13 10.83
C ALA A 39 0.23 10.82 11.33
N LEU A 40 1.40 10.20 11.11
CA LEU A 40 2.71 10.80 11.41
C LEU A 40 3.03 11.99 10.49
N LEU A 41 2.61 11.95 9.22
CA LEU A 41 2.81 13.03 8.25
C LEU A 41 1.79 14.15 8.37
N ALA A 42 0.57 13.85 8.80
CA ALA A 42 -0.47 14.83 9.16
C ALA A 42 -0.13 15.57 10.47
N TRP A 43 1.00 15.25 11.10
CA TRP A 43 1.49 15.95 12.29
C TRP A 43 1.65 17.45 11.98
N PRO A 44 1.23 18.35 12.89
CA PRO A 44 1.03 19.78 12.64
C PRO A 44 2.25 20.54 12.09
N THR A 45 3.46 19.98 12.17
CA THR A 45 4.68 20.58 11.60
C THR A 45 4.75 20.52 10.07
N PHE A 46 4.00 19.64 9.40
CA PHE A 46 4.07 19.48 7.93
C PHE A 46 2.93 20.18 7.17
N GLY A 47 1.92 20.72 7.86
CA GLY A 47 0.84 21.51 7.25
C GLY A 47 -0.07 20.74 6.27
N LEU A 48 0.16 19.43 6.09
CA LEU A 48 -0.63 18.56 5.22
C LEU A 48 -1.84 18.04 6.00
N HIS A 49 -2.91 18.82 6.05
CA HIS A 49 -4.20 18.35 6.57
C HIS A 49 -4.80 17.35 5.58
N VAL A 50 -4.43 16.08 5.73
CA VAL A 50 -5.13 14.97 5.09
C VAL A 50 -6.12 14.44 6.10
N GLU A 51 -7.40 14.75 5.92
CA GLU A 51 -8.46 14.14 6.73
C GLU A 51 -8.51 12.65 6.41
N PHE A 52 -8.30 11.83 7.43
CA PHE A 52 -8.47 10.40 7.32
C PHE A 52 -9.96 10.08 7.38
N ASP A 53 -10.53 9.61 6.26
CA ASP A 53 -11.91 9.12 6.17
C ASP A 53 -11.94 7.59 6.38
N PRO A 54 -12.33 7.12 7.58
CA PRO A 54 -12.32 5.70 7.90
C PRO A 54 -13.36 4.92 7.10
N GLU A 55 -14.47 5.55 6.68
CA GLU A 55 -15.54 4.89 5.95
C GLU A 55 -15.10 4.55 4.53
N LEU A 56 -14.46 5.51 3.83
CA LEU A 56 -13.86 5.30 2.51
C LEU A 56 -12.77 4.21 2.56
N PHE A 57 -11.94 4.22 3.60
CA PHE A 57 -10.92 3.20 3.82
C PHE A 57 -11.54 1.81 3.99
N LEU A 58 -12.55 1.67 4.86
CA LEU A 58 -13.22 0.39 5.12
C LEU A 58 -13.97 -0.12 3.90
N VAL A 59 -14.66 0.74 3.16
CA VAL A 59 -15.33 0.36 1.91
C VAL A 59 -14.34 -0.16 0.88
N LEU A 60 -13.21 0.52 0.68
CA LEU A 60 -12.17 0.08 -0.25
C LEU A 60 -11.52 -1.23 0.21
N PHE A 61 -11.29 -1.42 1.51
CA PHE A 61 -10.70 -2.65 2.04
C PHE A 61 -11.66 -3.84 1.96
N ILE A 62 -12.91 -3.66 2.39
CA ILE A 62 -13.95 -4.71 2.36
C ILE A 62 -14.30 -5.08 0.92
N SER A 63 -14.48 -4.10 0.03
CA SER A 63 -14.81 -4.36 -1.38
C SER A 63 -13.68 -5.07 -2.12
N ALA A 64 -12.42 -4.65 -1.92
CA ALA A 64 -11.27 -5.32 -2.54
C ALA A 64 -11.07 -6.75 -2.00
N ALA A 65 -11.23 -6.97 -0.70
CA ALA A 65 -11.11 -8.30 -0.11
C ALA A 65 -12.24 -9.25 -0.58
N ALA A 66 -13.48 -8.74 -0.65
CA ALA A 66 -14.61 -9.50 -1.18
C ALA A 66 -14.41 -9.86 -2.66
N PHE A 67 -13.83 -8.96 -3.46
CA PHE A 67 -13.51 -9.24 -4.86
C PHE A 67 -12.44 -10.32 -5.02
N CYS A 68 -11.36 -10.27 -4.22
CA CYS A 68 -10.35 -11.34 -4.22
C CYS A 68 -10.97 -12.70 -3.87
N ARG A 69 -11.81 -12.74 -2.84
CA ARG A 69 -12.51 -13.98 -2.46
C ARG A 69 -13.49 -14.45 -3.53
N TRP A 70 -14.18 -13.54 -4.20
CA TRP A 70 -15.04 -13.85 -5.33
C TRP A 70 -14.25 -14.45 -6.50
N LEU A 71 -13.05 -13.94 -6.80
CA LEU A 71 -12.18 -14.52 -7.83
C LEU A 71 -11.73 -15.95 -7.49
N GLU A 72 -11.50 -16.23 -6.20
CA GLU A 72 -11.12 -17.57 -5.74
C GLU A 72 -12.29 -18.55 -5.78
N ASP A 73 -13.49 -18.13 -5.36
CA ASP A 73 -14.71 -18.93 -5.46
C ASP A 73 -15.21 -19.09 -6.91
N ALA A 74 -14.82 -18.18 -7.81
CA ALA A 74 -15.14 -18.23 -9.24
C ALA A 74 -14.14 -19.07 -10.06
N ASP A 75 -13.05 -19.59 -9.45
CA ASP A 75 -12.11 -20.47 -10.14
C ASP A 75 -12.72 -21.89 -10.30
N PRO A 76 -13.07 -22.31 -11.54
CA PRO A 76 -13.69 -23.61 -11.79
C PRO A 76 -12.74 -24.80 -11.57
N ARG A 77 -11.48 -24.57 -11.18
CA ARG A 77 -10.49 -25.62 -10.92
C ARG A 77 -10.50 -26.16 -9.49
N VAL A 78 -11.25 -25.53 -8.59
CA VAL A 78 -11.32 -25.88 -7.16
C VAL A 78 -12.52 -26.79 -6.85
N HIS A 79 -13.39 -27.07 -7.84
CA HIS A 79 -14.50 -28.02 -7.79
C HIS A 79 -14.24 -29.23 -8.70
#